data_AF-M0JH58-F1
#
_entry.id   AF-M0JH58-F1
#
_cell.length_a   1.000
_cell.length_b   1.000
_cell.length_c   1.000
_cell.angle_alpha   90.00
_cell.angle_beta   90.00
_cell.angle_gamma   90.00
#
_symmetry.space_group_name_H-M   'P 1'
#
loop_
_entity.id
_entity.type
_entity.pdbx_description
1 polymer ?
#
loop_
_entity_poly.entity_id
_entity_poly.type
_entity_poly.pdbx_seq_one_letter_code
_entity_poly.pdbx_strand_id
1 'polypeptide(L)' 'MPEDLNWAIGGEAGDGIDSTGKIFAQALSRAGRHVFTSKDFASRIRGGYTAYKVRTSVDRVESVVDRLDILIALTERT' A
#
# COMPACT_ATOMS: atom_id res chain seq x y z
N MET A 1 14.82 -9.33 2.22
CA MET A 1 13.74 -8.73 1.41
C MET A 1 14.27 -8.50 0.01
N PRO A 2 13.44 -8.63 -1.04
CA PRO A 2 13.82 -8.23 -2.40
C PRO A 2 14.36 -6.80 -2.44
N GLU A 3 15.23 -6.50 -3.42
CA GLU A 3 15.74 -5.15 -3.63
C GLU A 3 14.61 -4.16 -3.90
N ASP A 4 13.62 -4.54 -4.71
CA ASP A 4 12.39 -3.79 -4.97
C ASP A 4 11.17 -4.67 -4.62
N LEU A 5 10.27 -4.15 -3.80
CA LEU A 5 9.07 -4.84 -3.34
C LEU A 5 7.84 -3.95 -3.51
N ASN A 6 6.82 -4.49 -4.16
CA ASN A 6 5.54 -3.85 -4.41
C ASN A 6 4.45 -4.61 -3.66
N TRP A 7 3.82 -3.94 -2.71
CA TRP A 7 2.83 -4.50 -1.80
C TRP A 7 1.56 -3.66 -1.87
N ALA A 8 0.40 -4.31 -1.79
CA ALA A 8 -0.87 -3.62 -1.73
C ALA A 8 -1.82 -4.29 -0.76
N ILE A 9 -2.72 -3.49 -0.20
CA ILE A 9 -3.87 -3.93 0.58
C ILE A 9 -5.12 -3.25 0.04
N GLY A 10 -6.23 -3.98 -0.04
CA GLY A 10 -7.52 -3.42 -0.45
C GLY A 10 -8.67 -4.01 0.34
N GLY A 11 -9.70 -3.20 0.55
CA GLY A 11 -10.93 -3.58 1.25
C GLY A 11 -11.97 -2.47 1.23
N GLU A 12 -12.95 -2.52 2.12
CA GLU A 12 -13.97 -1.49 2.26
C GLU A 12 -13.50 -0.38 3.22
N ALA A 13 -14.06 0.81 3.03
CA ALA A 13 -13.84 1.92 3.94
C ALA A 13 -14.33 1.57 5.35
N GLY A 14 -13.38 1.50 6.30
CA GLY A 14 -13.63 1.05 7.67
C GLY A 14 -12.72 -0.10 8.09
N ASP A 15 -12.19 -0.88 7.14
CA ASP A 15 -11.37 -2.08 7.40
C ASP A 15 -9.92 -1.77 7.81
N GLY A 16 -9.58 -0.49 8.03
CA GLY A 16 -8.26 -0.07 8.48
C GLY A 16 -7.16 -0.07 7.41
N ILE A 17 -7.52 -0.05 6.12
CA ILE A 17 -6.58 -0.10 4.98
C ILE A 17 -5.54 1.03 5.03
N ASP A 18 -5.97 2.27 5.30
CA ASP A 18 -5.07 3.43 5.37
C ASP A 18 -4.08 3.34 6.54
N SER A 19 -4.58 2.94 7.71
CA SER A 19 -3.78 2.76 8.91
C SER A 19 -2.73 1.66 8.70
N THR A 20 -3.13 0.51 8.15
CA THR A 20 -2.25 -0.62 7.87
C THR A 20 -1.17 -0.25 6.86
N GLY A 21 -1.55 0.39 5.74
CA GLY A 21 -0.60 0.84 4.72
C GLY A 21 0.41 1.86 5.28
N LYS A 22 -0.05 2.80 6.10
CA LYS A 22 0.81 3.79 6.76
C LYS A 22 1.77 3.15 7.76
N ILE A 23 1.29 2.23 8.60
CA ILE A 23 2.13 1.52 9.58
C ILE A 23 3.22 0.71 8.85
N PHE A 24 2.85 -0.01 7.79
CA PHE A 24 3.79 -0.80 7.00
C PHE A 24 4.84 0.09 6.31
N ALA A 25 4.42 1.17 5.65
CA ALA A 25 5.33 2.14 5.05
C ALA A 25 6.29 2.78 6.06
N GLN A 26 5.80 3.14 7.26
CA GLN A 26 6.63 3.67 8.34
C GLN A 26 7.63 2.64 8.86
N ALA A 27 7.23 1.38 9.01
CA ALA A 27 8.14 0.31 9.42
C ALA A 27 9.28 0.12 8.41
N LEU A 28 8.96 0.12 7.11
CA LEU A 28 9.95 0.02 6.03
C LEU A 28 10.92 1.21 6.01
N SER A 29 10.40 2.44 6.16
CA SER A 29 11.23 3.64 6.23
C SER A 29 12.16 3.62 7.45
N ARG A 30 11.66 3.19 8.62
CA ARG A 30 12.48 3.01 9.84
C ARG A 30 13.53 1.90 9.69
N ALA A 31 13.28 0.91 8.84
CA ALA A 31 14.24 -0.12 8.47
C ALA A 31 15.28 0.34 7.44
N GLY A 32 15.31 1.63 7.08
CA GLY A 32 16.30 2.22 6.18
C GLY A 32 15.99 2.08 4.69
N ARG A 33 14.77 1.69 4.33
CA ARG A 33 14.36 1.58 2.92
C ARG A 33 13.75 2.88 2.40
N HIS A 34 13.86 3.09 1.09
CA HIS A 34 13.08 4.11 0.40
C HIS A 34 11.66 3.61 0.17
N VAL A 35 10.68 4.49 0.32
CA VAL A 35 9.27 4.12 0.26
C VAL A 35 8.50 5.16 -0.55
N PHE A 36 7.69 4.69 -1.50
CA PHE A 36 6.68 5.48 -2.20
C PHE A 36 5.31 4.84 -1.95
N THR A 37 4.30 5.66 -1.64
CA THR A 37 2.95 5.17 -1.38
C THR A 37 1.93 5.82 -2.30
N SER A 38 0.90 5.06 -2.66
CA SER A 38 -0.28 5.57 -3.37
C SER A 38 -1.54 5.06 -2.67
N LYS A 39 -2.57 5.90 -2.63
CA LYS A 39 -3.85 5.58 -2.01
C LYS A 39 -4.95 5.79 -3.03
N ASP A 40 -5.77 4.76 -3.24
CA ASP A 40 -6.95 4.81 -4.07
C ASP A 40 -8.17 4.75 -3.15
N PHE A 41 -8.94 5.83 -3.06
CA PHE A 41 -10.16 5.89 -2.24
C PHE A 41 -11.35 6.35 -3.08
N ALA A 42 -12.53 5.83 -2.78
CA ALA A 42 -13.75 6.26 -3.44
C ALA A 42 -14.07 7.74 -3.13
N SER A 43 -14.56 8.47 -4.13
CA SER A 43 -15.07 9.85 -3.95
C SER A 43 -16.42 9.85 -3.24
N ARG A 44 -16.42 9.50 -1.95
CA ARG A 44 -17.58 9.49 -1.05
C ARG A 44 -17.09 9.51 0.40
N ILE A 45 -17.87 10.12 1.29
CA ILE A 45 -17.51 10.30 2.72
C ILE A 45 -17.60 8.96 3.49
N ARG A 46 -18.48 8.03 3.09
CA ARG A 46 -18.67 6.73 3.76
C ARG A 46 -18.78 5.59 2.75
N GLY A 47 -18.18 4.45 3.12
CA GLY A 47 -18.23 3.19 2.36
C GLY A 47 -17.45 3.23 1.05
N GLY A 48 -17.41 2.10 0.36
CA GLY A 48 -16.74 1.93 -0.92
C GLY A 48 -15.30 1.48 -0.79
N TYR A 49 -14.73 1.12 -1.94
CA TYR A 49 -13.36 0.64 -2.01
C TYR A 49 -12.37 1.62 -1.46
N THR A 50 -11.38 1.03 -0.81
CA THR A 50 -10.13 1.70 -0.64
C THR A 50 -9.01 0.70 -0.82
N ALA A 51 -7.92 1.15 -1.44
CA ALA A 51 -6.70 0.40 -1.61
C ALA A 51 -5.49 1.28 -1.28
N TYR A 52 -4.44 0.64 -0.80
CA TYR A 52 -3.19 1.28 -0.44
C TYR A 52 -2.04 0.48 -1.04
N LYS A 53 -1.22 1.14 -1.85
CA LYS A 53 -0.04 0.56 -2.51
C LYS A 53 1.22 1.12 -1.87
N VAL A 54 2.20 0.25 -1.65
CA VAL A 54 3.52 0.57 -1.13
C VAL A 54 4.56 -0.03 -2.07
N ARG A 55 5.40 0.82 -2.65
CA ARG A 55 6.65 0.39 -3.27
C ARG A 55 7.80 0.71 -2.33
N THR A 56 8.69 -0.25 -2.14
CA THR A 56 9.89 -0.04 -1.33
C THR A 56 11.14 -0.65 -1.95
N SER A 57 12.22 0.11 -1.94
CA SER A 57 13.51 -0.36 -2.44
C SER A 57 14.69 0.03 -1.55
N VAL A 58 15.82 -0.67 -1.76
CA VAL A 58 17.13 -0.26 -1.23
C VAL A 58 17.62 1.04 -1.88
N ASP A 59 17.18 1.33 -3.10
CA ASP A 59 17.45 2.57 -3.83
C ASP A 59 16.24 3.51 -3.79
N ARG A 60 16.46 4.78 -4.14
CA ARG A 60 15.41 5.81 -4.19
C ARG A 60 14.30 5.41 -5.18
N VAL A 61 13.05 5.51 -4.74
CA VAL A 61 11.85 5.29 -5.56
C VAL A 61 10.99 6.54 -5.60
N GLU A 62 10.41 6.85 -6.77
CA GLU A 62 9.67 8.10 -7.00
C GLU A 62 8.25 7.87 -7.57
N SER A 63 7.86 6.61 -7.75
CA SER A 63 6.54 6.23 -8.23
C SER A 63 6.18 4.79 -7.83
N VAL A 64 4.88 4.49 -7.85
CA VAL A 64 4.38 3.10 -7.90
C VAL A 64 4.64 2.48 -9.28
N VAL A 65 4.57 1.15 -9.37
CA VAL A 65 4.62 0.39 -10.63
C VAL A 65 3.43 -0.57 -10.71
N ASP A 66 3.13 -1.06 -11.92
CA ASP A 66 2.00 -1.98 -12.15
C ASP A 66 2.25 -3.39 -11.60
N ARG A 67 3.52 -3.78 -11.44
CA ARG A 67 3.88 -5.07 -10.84
C ARG A 67 3.47 -5.08 -9.37
N LEU A 68 2.77 -6.13 -8.97
CA LEU A 68 2.44 -6.38 -7.56
C LEU A 68 3.08 -7.69 -7.11
N ASP A 69 3.91 -7.63 -6.08
CA ASP A 69 4.60 -8.80 -5.53
C ASP A 69 3.76 -9.45 -4.42
N ILE A 70 3.01 -8.66 -3.65
CA ILE A 70 2.13 -9.14 -2.57
C ILE A 70 0.81 -8.35 -2.56
N LEU A 71 -0.31 -9.07 -2.54
CA LEU A 71 -1.66 -8.52 -2.36
C LEU A 71 -2.28 -9.02 -1.06
N ILE A 72 -2.80 -8.10 -0.25
CA ILE A 72 -3.65 -8.40 0.90
C ILE A 72 -5.09 -8.01 0.56
N ALA A 73 -5.90 -9.01 0.25
CA ALA A 73 -7.31 -8.84 -0.09
C ALA A 73 -8.19 -9.05 1.15
N LEU A 74 -8.78 -7.98 1.69
CA LEU A 74 -9.75 -8.07 2.79
C LEU A 74 -11.18 -8.27 2.29
N THR A 75 -11.42 -8.07 0.98
CA THR A 75 -12.71 -8.25 0.32
C THR A 75 -12.50 -8.98 -0.99
N GLU A 76 -13.50 -9.70 -1.48
CA GLU A 76 -13.43 -10.43 -2.76
C GLU A 76 -13.21 -9.53 -3.98
N ARG A 77 -13.50 -8.24 -3.86
CA ARG A 77 -13.31 -7.25 -4.93
C ARG A 77 -11.86 -6.81 -5.10
N THR A 78 -11.03 -7.04 -4.08
CA THR A 78 -9.62 -6.67 -4.05
C THR A 78 -8.79 -7.65 -4.86
#